data_AF-A0A839P763-F1
#
_entry.id   AF-A0A839P763-F1
#
_cell.length_a   1.000
_cell.length_b   1.000
_cell.length_c   1.000
_cell.angle_alpha   90.00
_cell.angle_beta   90.00
_cell.angle_gamma   90.00
#
_symmetry.space_group_name_H-M   'P 1'
#
loop_
_entity.id
_entity.type
_entity.pdbx_description
1 polymer ?
#
loop_
_entity_poly.entity_id
_entity_poly.type
_entity_poly.pdbx_seq_one_letter_code
_entity_poly.pdbx_strand_id
1 'polypeptide(L)'
;MGAKTSLAQVGQGDPNVVAHPGFRTLPACDFALKTDKARKTYDELARLLWHAGRLSKAKHMALSRYASLVDQITGISEEGRTPRASWFNEMRRAEKELAIDDLDKPISAPKEAPVNRYARFGFSGGR
;
A
#
# COMPACT_ATOMS: atom_id res chain seq x y z
N MET A 1 5.12 -30.16 36.85
CA MET A 1 5.77 -28.96 36.28
C MET A 1 5.02 -28.57 35.03
N GLY A 2 4.03 -27.67 35.14
CA GLY A 2 3.27 -27.17 33.99
C GLY A 2 3.99 -25.95 33.43
N ALA A 3 4.41 -26.01 32.16
CA ALA A 3 5.02 -24.88 31.47
C ALA A 3 4.00 -23.73 31.42
N LYS A 4 4.36 -22.58 32.01
CA LYS A 4 3.57 -21.36 31.91
C LYS A 4 3.66 -20.87 30.47
N THR A 5 2.58 -21.02 29.71
CA THR A 5 2.39 -20.42 28.40
C THR A 5 2.66 -18.92 28.52
N SER A 6 3.68 -18.41 27.84
CA SER A 6 4.00 -16.99 27.89
C SER A 6 2.89 -16.20 27.19
N LEU A 7 2.58 -15.02 27.71
CA LEU A 7 1.59 -14.07 27.16
C LEU A 7 1.82 -13.70 25.68
N ALA A 8 2.95 -14.10 25.09
CA ALA A 8 3.24 -13.93 23.66
C ALA A 8 2.48 -14.91 22.75
N GLN A 9 1.82 -15.93 23.31
CA GLN A 9 1.07 -16.93 22.54
C GLN A 9 -0.44 -16.63 22.43
N VAL A 10 -0.85 -15.36 22.64
CA VAL A 10 -2.22 -14.89 22.39
C VAL A 10 -2.36 -14.56 20.90
N GLY A 11 -2.27 -15.59 20.06
CA GLY A 11 -2.26 -15.48 18.60
C GLY A 11 -3.39 -16.25 17.91
N GLN A 12 -4.41 -16.69 18.64
CA GLN A 12 -5.66 -17.12 18.02
C GLN A 12 -6.60 -15.92 18.00
N GLY A 13 -6.36 -15.00 17.06
CA GLY A 13 -7.28 -13.90 16.80
C GLY A 13 -8.70 -14.44 16.61
N ASP A 14 -9.69 -13.75 17.17
CA ASP A 14 -11.10 -14.10 16.99
C ASP A 14 -11.45 -14.11 15.50
N PRO A 15 -12.02 -15.20 14.95
CA PRO A 15 -12.39 -15.29 13.54
C PRO A 15 -13.40 -14.21 13.10
N ASN A 16 -14.10 -13.59 14.04
CA ASN A 16 -15.04 -12.50 13.78
C ASN A 16 -14.39 -11.10 13.84
N VAL A 17 -13.17 -11.00 14.35
CA VAL A 17 -12.44 -9.73 14.42
C VAL A 17 -11.58 -9.58 13.19
N VAL A 18 -12.04 -8.74 12.28
CA VAL A 18 -11.25 -8.38 11.10
C VAL A 18 -9.99 -7.66 11.58
N ALA A 19 -8.82 -8.29 11.40
CA ALA A 19 -7.55 -7.73 11.82
C ALA A 19 -7.42 -6.26 11.37
N HIS A 20 -6.95 -5.41 12.27
CA HIS A 20 -6.66 -4.01 11.96
C HIS A 20 -5.73 -3.96 10.73
N PRO A 21 -5.89 -3.02 9.77
CA PRO A 21 -5.20 -3.06 8.48
C PRO A 21 -3.68 -3.28 8.59
N GLY A 22 -3.04 -2.77 9.65
CA GLY A 22 -1.61 -2.96 9.92
C GLY A 22 -1.15 -4.38 10.30
N PHE A 23 -2.08 -5.31 10.59
CA PHE A 23 -1.77 -6.71 10.94
C PHE A 23 -2.18 -7.72 9.86
N ARG A 24 -2.77 -7.26 8.74
CA ARG A 24 -3.10 -8.14 7.62
C ARG A 24 -1.86 -8.35 6.76
N THR A 25 -1.62 -9.58 6.36
CA THR A 25 -0.54 -9.93 5.43
C THR A 25 -0.77 -9.22 4.09
N LEU A 26 0.17 -8.37 3.69
CA LEU A 26 0.17 -7.77 2.36
C LEU A 26 0.45 -8.85 1.31
N PRO A 27 -0.21 -8.83 0.15
CA PRO A 27 0.15 -9.71 -0.95
C PRO A 27 1.58 -9.40 -1.39
N ALA A 28 2.33 -10.45 -1.75
CA ALA A 28 3.66 -10.28 -2.33
C ALA A 28 3.56 -9.66 -3.73
N CYS A 29 4.65 -9.05 -4.19
CA CYS A 29 4.78 -8.61 -5.58
C CYS A 29 4.69 -9.82 -6.53
N ASP A 30 3.99 -9.66 -7.66
CA ASP A 30 3.89 -10.72 -8.69
C ASP A 30 5.21 -10.99 -9.41
N PHE A 31 6.13 -10.03 -9.38
CA PHE A 31 7.45 -10.13 -10.01
C PHE A 31 8.53 -10.39 -8.97
N ALA A 32 9.53 -11.21 -9.35
CA ALA A 32 10.71 -11.45 -8.54
C ALA A 32 11.65 -10.22 -8.59
N LEU A 33 11.54 -9.33 -7.59
CA LEU A 33 12.34 -8.11 -7.48
C LEU A 33 13.76 -8.42 -6.99
N LYS A 34 14.78 -7.95 -7.71
CA LYS A 34 16.19 -8.23 -7.41
C LYS A 34 16.82 -7.20 -6.48
N THR A 35 16.52 -5.93 -6.69
CA THR A 35 17.08 -4.78 -5.97
C THR A 35 16.32 -4.51 -4.67
N ASP A 36 17.05 -4.09 -3.63
CA ASP A 36 16.44 -3.67 -2.35
C ASP A 36 15.55 -2.44 -2.53
N LYS A 37 15.93 -1.54 -3.44
CA LYS A 37 15.14 -0.35 -3.77
C LYS A 37 13.75 -0.73 -4.27
N ALA A 38 13.64 -1.67 -5.22
CA ALA A 38 12.34 -2.09 -5.73
C ALA A 38 11.49 -2.77 -4.65
N ARG A 39 12.09 -3.64 -3.81
CA ARG A 39 11.39 -4.28 -2.68
C ARG A 39 10.83 -3.24 -1.70
N LYS A 40 11.66 -2.29 -1.30
CA LYS A 40 11.26 -1.22 -0.37
C LYS A 40 10.15 -0.35 -0.96
N THR A 41 10.28 0.06 -2.22
CA THR A 41 9.25 0.85 -2.91
C THR A 41 7.92 0.10 -2.99
N TYR A 42 7.94 -1.20 -3.29
CA TYR A 42 6.73 -2.02 -3.29
C TYR A 42 6.07 -2.04 -1.91
N ASP A 43 6.84 -2.34 -0.86
CA ASP A 43 6.31 -2.44 0.50
C ASP A 43 5.72 -1.13 1.00
N GLU A 44 6.38 0.00 0.74
CA GLU A 44 5.90 1.33 1.14
C GLU A 44 4.58 1.68 0.47
N LEU A 45 4.50 1.52 -0.86
CA LEU A 45 3.29 1.82 -1.62
C LEU A 45 2.16 0.82 -1.35
N ALA A 46 2.48 -0.46 -1.15
CA ALA A 46 1.51 -1.49 -0.77
C ALA A 46 0.88 -1.14 0.58
N ARG A 47 1.68 -0.78 1.58
CA ARG A 47 1.19 -0.35 2.90
C ARG A 47 0.31 0.89 2.78
N LEU A 48 0.76 1.88 2.02
CA LEU A 48 0.02 3.13 1.84
C LEU A 48 -1.35 2.91 1.18
N LEU A 49 -1.41 2.13 0.09
CA LEU A 49 -2.67 1.76 -0.57
C LEU A 49 -3.55 0.87 0.31
N TRP A 50 -2.95 0.00 1.11
CA TRP A 50 -3.67 -0.87 2.03
C TRP A 50 -4.30 -0.11 3.19
N HIS A 51 -3.55 0.79 3.82
CA HIS A 51 -4.04 1.65 4.90
C HIS A 51 -5.17 2.56 4.43
N ALA A 52 -5.13 3.01 3.18
CA ALA A 52 -6.20 3.77 2.55
C ALA A 52 -7.40 2.91 2.10
N GLY A 53 -7.34 1.58 2.24
CA GLY A 53 -8.39 0.66 1.76
C GLY A 53 -8.54 0.63 0.24
N ARG A 54 -7.52 1.05 -0.52
CA ARG A 54 -7.55 1.19 -1.98
C ARG A 54 -6.78 0.09 -2.73
N LEU A 55 -6.22 -0.90 -2.04
CA LEU A 55 -5.49 -2.01 -2.69
C LEU A 55 -6.46 -3.03 -3.31
N SER A 56 -6.98 -2.72 -4.50
CA SER A 56 -7.71 -3.67 -5.33
C SER A 56 -6.74 -4.57 -6.11
N LYS A 57 -7.25 -5.67 -6.69
CA LYS A 57 -6.45 -6.52 -7.59
C LYS A 57 -5.82 -5.74 -8.74
N ALA A 58 -6.56 -4.79 -9.33
CA ALA A 58 -6.03 -3.93 -10.39
C ALA A 58 -4.88 -3.05 -9.90
N LYS A 59 -5.02 -2.44 -8.72
CA LYS A 59 -3.95 -1.63 -8.11
C LYS A 59 -2.75 -2.47 -7.71
N HIS A 60 -2.96 -3.69 -7.22
CA HIS A 60 -1.88 -4.63 -6.92
C HIS A 60 -1.09 -5.00 -8.17
N MET A 61 -1.75 -5.33 -9.29
CA MET A 61 -1.07 -5.57 -10.57
C MET A 61 -0.29 -4.34 -11.06
N ALA A 62 -0.89 -3.14 -10.98
CA ALA A 62 -0.23 -1.89 -11.35
C ALA A 62 1.00 -1.62 -10.44
N LEU A 63 0.90 -1.94 -9.15
CA LEU A 63 1.97 -1.77 -8.17
C LEU A 63 3.11 -2.75 -8.43
N SER A 64 2.79 -4.03 -8.68
CA SER A 64 3.75 -5.05 -9.06
C SER A 64 4.52 -4.62 -10.33
N ARG A 65 3.82 -4.08 -11.33
CA ARG A 65 4.44 -3.55 -12.55
C ARG A 65 5.31 -2.33 -12.30
N TYR A 66 4.86 -1.39 -11.46
CA TYR A 66 5.65 -0.23 -11.08
C TYR A 66 6.96 -0.66 -10.41
N ALA A 67 6.88 -1.57 -9.44
CA ALA A 67 8.05 -2.08 -8.74
C ALA A 67 9.02 -2.83 -9.66
N SER A 68 8.52 -3.59 -10.64
CA SER A 68 9.40 -4.28 -11.60
C SER A 68 10.11 -3.31 -12.56
N LEU A 69 9.50 -2.18 -12.91
CA LEU A 69 10.16 -1.12 -13.67
C LEU A 69 11.22 -0.39 -12.84
N VAL A 70 10.94 -0.13 -11.56
CA VAL A 70 11.94 0.41 -10.61
C VAL A 70 13.13 -0.55 -10.52
N ASP A 71 12.88 -1.86 -10.45
CA ASP A 71 13.92 -2.89 -10.40
C ASP A 71 14.80 -2.88 -11.66
N GLN A 72 14.18 -2.89 -12.84
CA GLN A 72 14.89 -2.86 -14.12
C GLN A 72 15.72 -1.59 -14.30
N ILE A 73 15.15 -0.42 -13.99
CA ILE A 73 15.83 0.86 -14.10
C ILE A 73 17.02 0.91 -13.12
N THR A 74 16.80 0.48 -11.87
CA THR A 74 17.85 0.51 -10.84
C THR A 74 18.99 -0.43 -11.19
N GLY A 75 18.71 -1.68 -11.57
CA GLY A 75 19.74 -2.64 -11.96
C GLY A 75 20.54 -2.18 -13.18
N ILE A 76 19.88 -1.64 -14.21
CA ILE A 76 20.56 -1.12 -15.41
C ILE A 76 21.42 0.11 -15.11
N SER A 77 20.95 1.01 -14.25
CA SER A 77 21.73 2.15 -13.80
C SER A 77 22.94 1.76 -12.94
N GLU A 78 22.80 0.75 -12.08
CA GLU A 78 23.92 0.21 -11.28
C GLU A 78 24.99 -0.45 -12.15
N GLU A 79 24.60 -1.06 -13.27
CA GLU A 79 25.52 -1.59 -14.28
C GLU A 79 26.15 -0.49 -15.17
N GLY A 80 25.86 0.80 -14.92
CA GLY A 80 26.38 1.93 -15.71
C GLY A 80 25.77 2.06 -17.10
N ARG A 81 24.65 1.37 -17.36
CA ARG A 81 23.94 1.42 -18.63
C ARG A 81 22.79 2.42 -18.56
N THR A 82 22.45 3.03 -19.70
CA THR A 82 21.34 3.98 -19.78
C THR A 82 20.01 3.22 -19.87
N PRO A 83 19.05 3.45 -18.95
CA PRO A 83 17.74 2.81 -19.03
C PRO A 83 16.92 3.26 -20.24
N ARG A 84 16.05 2.38 -20.74
CA ARG A 84 15.21 2.69 -21.91
C ARG A 84 14.17 3.75 -21.56
N ALA A 85 14.00 4.74 -22.44
CA ALA A 85 12.98 5.78 -22.27
C ALA A 85 11.55 5.22 -22.14
N SER A 86 11.25 4.10 -22.81
CA SER A 86 9.96 3.43 -22.72
C SER A 86 9.61 2.97 -21.30
N TRP A 87 10.60 2.56 -20.51
CA TRP A 87 10.37 2.11 -19.13
C TRP A 87 9.88 3.25 -18.23
N PHE A 88 10.42 4.47 -18.40
CA PHE A 88 9.93 5.63 -17.68
C PHE A 88 8.50 6.00 -18.07
N ASN A 89 8.14 5.85 -19.35
CA ASN A 89 6.78 6.09 -19.82
C ASN A 89 5.80 5.06 -19.23
N GLU A 90 6.18 3.79 -19.16
CA GLU A 90 5.39 2.75 -18.51
C GLU A 90 5.29 2.96 -17.00
N MET A 91 6.36 3.43 -16.37
CA MET A 91 6.40 3.71 -14.93
C MET A 91 5.41 4.83 -14.58
N ARG A 92 5.39 5.92 -15.36
CA ARG A 92 4.39 6.99 -15.22
C ARG A 92 2.95 6.52 -15.45
N ARG A 93 2.74 5.55 -16.35
CA ARG A 93 1.40 4.98 -16.58
C ARG A 93 0.94 4.17 -15.36
N ALA A 94 1.79 3.29 -14.85
CA ALA A 94 1.51 2.53 -13.64
C ALA A 94 1.28 3.45 -12.43
N GLU A 95 2.07 4.51 -12.28
CA GLU A 95 1.89 5.53 -11.24
C GLU A 95 0.52 6.21 -11.30
N LYS A 96 0.05 6.58 -12.51
CA LYS A 96 -1.30 7.12 -12.72
C LYS A 96 -2.39 6.12 -12.35
N GLU A 97 -2.21 4.84 -12.66
CA GLU A 97 -3.16 3.78 -12.27
C GLU A 97 -3.22 3.56 -10.75
N LEU A 98 -2.10 3.77 -10.06
CA LEU A 98 -2.06 3.71 -8.60
C LEU A 98 -2.81 4.89 -7.97
N ALA A 99 -2.86 6.04 -8.65
CA ALA A 99 -3.56 7.25 -8.20
C ALA A 99 -3.18 7.60 -6.75
N ILE A 100 -1.88 7.59 -6.47
CA ILE A 100 -1.32 7.86 -5.13
C ILE A 100 -1.63 9.31 -4.73
N ASP A 101 -1.51 10.25 -5.66
CA ASP A 101 -1.85 11.67 -5.46
C ASP A 101 -3.33 11.90 -5.06
N ASP A 102 -4.22 10.95 -5.38
CA ASP A 102 -5.63 11.02 -4.97
C ASP A 102 -5.86 10.58 -3.51
N LEU A 103 -4.83 10.12 -2.81
CA LEU A 103 -4.91 9.73 -1.40
C LEU A 103 -4.94 10.95 -0.47
N ASP A 104 -4.24 12.01 -0.83
CA ASP A 104 -4.23 13.28 -0.08
C ASP A 104 -5.49 14.10 -0.32
N LYS A 105 -6.29 13.76 -1.34
CA LYS A 105 -7.55 14.44 -1.58
C LYS A 105 -8.52 14.09 -0.45
N PRO A 106 -9.05 15.09 0.29
CA PRO A 106 -10.08 14.82 1.28
C PRO A 106 -11.20 14.07 0.57
N ILE A 107 -11.67 12.98 1.17
CA ILE A 107 -12.73 12.15 0.60
C ILE A 107 -13.97 13.04 0.53
N SER A 108 -14.18 13.69 -0.62
CA SER A 108 -15.34 14.54 -0.84
C SER A 108 -16.58 13.68 -0.62
N ALA A 109 -17.37 14.03 0.39
CA ALA A 109 -18.64 13.37 0.61
C ALA A 109 -19.47 13.44 -0.69
N PRO A 110 -20.14 12.35 -1.10
CA PRO A 110 -21.02 12.41 -2.26
C PRO A 110 -22.05 13.51 -2.07
N LYS A 111 -22.48 14.18 -3.15
CA LYS A 111 -23.39 15.34 -3.08
C LYS A 111 -24.70 15.04 -2.35
N GLU A 112 -25.10 13.78 -2.34
CA GLU A 112 -26.32 13.26 -1.71
C GLU A 112 -26.09 12.76 -0.27
N ALA A 113 -24.85 12.81 0.24
CA ALA A 113 -24.56 12.39 1.60
C ALA A 113 -25.37 13.25 2.58
N PRO A 114 -26.12 12.63 3.52
CA PRO A 114 -26.82 13.39 4.54
C PRO A 114 -25.81 14.21 5.33
N VAL A 115 -26.08 15.51 5.48
CA VAL A 115 -25.22 16.41 6.25
C VAL A 115 -25.14 15.88 7.68
N ASN A 116 -23.93 15.48 8.11
CA ASN A 116 -23.72 15.06 9.48
C ASN A 116 -24.03 16.26 10.40
N ARG A 117 -25.16 16.18 11.13
CA ARG A 117 -25.61 17.21 12.07
C ARG A 117 -24.54 17.54 13.11
N TYR A 118 -23.64 16.61 13.40
CA TYR A 118 -22.56 16.74 14.36
C TYR A 118 -21.27 17.34 13.78
N ALA A 119 -21.13 17.52 12.46
CA ALA A 119 -19.92 18.08 11.85
C ALA A 119 -19.63 19.54 12.28
N ARG A 120 -20.67 20.28 12.71
CA ARG A 120 -20.55 21.64 13.25
C ARG A 120 -20.27 21.69 14.74
N PHE A 121 -20.51 20.59 15.45
CA PHE A 121 -20.19 20.47 16.86
C PHE A 121 -18.76 19.97 16.90
N GLY A 122 -17.81 20.88 17.11
CA GLY A 122 -16.39 20.56 17.17
C GLY A 122 -16.09 19.56 18.29
N PHE A 123 -16.32 18.27 18.02
CA PHE A 123 -15.69 17.20 18.77
C PHE A 123 -14.22 17.27 18.38
N SER A 124 -13.43 17.98 19.20
CA SER A 124 -11.99 17.88 19.22
C SER A 124 -11.64 16.40 19.36
N GLY A 125 -11.30 15.75 18.26
CA GLY A 125 -10.77 14.38 18.26
C GLY A 125 -9.47 14.40 19.03
N GLY A 126 -9.54 14.07 20.31
CA GLY A 126 -8.38 13.96 21.17
C GLY A 126 -7.60 12.70 20.87
N ARG A 127 -6.56 12.83 20.03
CA ARG A 127 -5.15 12.46 20.28
C ARG A 127 -4.40 12.32 18.97
#